data_AF-A0AAU9IKT3-F1
#
_entry.id   AF-A0AAU9IKT3-F1
#
_cell.length_a   1.000
_cell.length_b   1.000
_cell.length_c   1.000
_cell.angle_alpha   90.00
_cell.angle_beta   90.00
_cell.angle_gamma   90.00
#
_symmetry.space_group_name_H-M   'P 1'
#
loop_
_entity.id
_entity.type
_entity.pdbx_description
1 polymer ?
#
loop_
_entity_poly.entity_id
_entity_poly.type
_entity_poly.pdbx_seq_one_letter_code
_entity_poly.pdbx_strand_id
1 'polypeptide(L)' 'MPVKSPNRKDLVIIPMKGDGNCMFRAISCHLTGFQESHRDIRNLVADYFEKNEERYKEILEDGLKTEEMCEFTM' A
#
# COMPACT_ATOMS: atom_id res chain seq x y z
N MET A 1 -1.32 11.85 16.47
CA MET A 1 -0.18 12.79 16.48
C MET A 1 1.10 12.00 16.21
N PRO A 2 2.10 12.56 15.50
CA PRO A 2 3.38 11.89 15.28
C PRO A 2 4.11 11.60 16.61
N VAL A 3 4.76 10.45 16.72
CA VAL A 3 5.57 10.06 17.88
C VAL A 3 7.02 9.85 17.46
N LYS A 4 8.00 10.09 18.34
CA LYS A 4 9.42 9.88 18.01
C LYS A 4 9.72 8.39 17.83
N SER A 5 10.51 8.03 16.82
CA SER A 5 10.94 6.65 16.67
C SER A 5 11.90 6.26 17.81
N PRO A 6 11.71 5.09 18.45
CA PRO A 6 12.55 4.64 19.56
C PRO A 6 13.97 4.29 19.11
N ASN A 7 14.14 3.89 17.84
CA ASN A 7 15.41 3.38 17.30
C ASN A 7 16.13 4.37 16.38
N ARG A 8 15.45 5.44 15.94
CA ARG A 8 15.97 6.41 14.96
C ARG A 8 15.53 7.83 15.32
N LYS A 9 16.48 8.64 15.82
CA LYS A 9 16.19 9.98 16.34
C LYS A 9 15.77 10.99 15.26
N ASP A 10 16.14 10.71 14.01
CA ASP A 10 15.85 11.50 12.82
C ASP A 10 14.48 11.16 12.19
N LEU A 11 13.73 10.20 12.76
CA LEU A 11 12.46 9.74 12.22
C LEU A 11 11.31 9.90 13.22
N VAL A 12 10.12 10.14 12.68
CA VAL A 12 8.86 10.16 13.40
C VAL A 12 7.94 9.06 12.89
N ILE A 13 7.20 8.43 13.80
CA ILE A 13 6.17 7.44 13.51
C ILE A 13 4.83 8.19 13.43
N ILE A 14 4.16 8.06 12.29
CA ILE A 14 2.82 8.61 12.10
C ILE A 14 1.82 7.47 12.26
N PRO A 15 0.94 7.50 13.28
CA PRO A 15 -0.03 6.44 13.50
C PRO A 15 -1.09 6.44 12.39
N MET A 16 -1.23 5.30 11.70
CA MET A 16 -2.30 5.07 10.71
C MET A 16 -3.51 4.43 11.37
N LYS A 17 -4.68 4.51 10.72
CA LYS A 17 -5.84 3.69 11.11
C LYS A 17 -5.48 2.20 11.02
N GLY A 18 -5.79 1.44 12.08
CA GLY A 18 -5.53 0.00 12.17
C GLY A 18 -6.56 -0.84 11.41
N ASP A 19 -6.71 -0.57 10.11
CA ASP A 19 -7.53 -1.37 9.19
C ASP A 19 -6.63 -2.10 8.19
N GLY A 20 -7.21 -2.97 7.35
CA GLY A 20 -6.48 -3.67 6.28
C GLY A 20 -5.89 -2.75 5.21
N ASN A 21 -6.10 -1.43 5.30
CA ASN A 21 -5.55 -0.43 4.38
C ASN A 21 -4.32 0.28 4.93
N CYS A 22 -3.82 -0.07 6.12
CA CYS A 22 -2.76 0.65 6.81
C CYS A 22 -1.48 0.84 5.98
N MET A 23 -1.13 -0.12 5.11
CA MET A 23 0.00 -0.02 4.18
C MET A 23 -0.23 1.10 3.14
N PHE A 24 -1.37 1.11 2.46
CA PHE A 24 -1.71 2.14 1.47
C PHE A 24 -1.89 3.51 2.11
N ARG A 25 -2.41 3.56 3.35
CA ARG A 25 -2.49 4.78 4.15
C ARG A 25 -1.12 5.35 4.47
N ALA A 26 -0.16 4.50 4.85
CA ALA A 26 1.21 4.94 5.12
C ALA A 26 1.88 5.52 3.87
N ILE A 27 1.70 4.89 2.70
CA ILE A 27 2.21 5.38 1.42
C ILE A 27 1.55 6.71 1.04
N SER A 28 0.21 6.77 1.11
CA SER A 28 -0.55 8.00 0.87
C SER A 28 -0.08 9.15 1.75
N CYS A 29 0.09 8.90 3.05
CA CYS A 29 0.55 9.90 4.00
C CYS A 29 1.99 10.35 3.70
N HIS A 30 2.87 9.44 3.27
CA HIS A 30 4.23 9.77 2.89
C HIS A 30 4.30 10.67 1.63
N LEU A 31 3.43 10.43 0.64
CA LEU A 31 3.42 11.17 -0.61
C LEU A 31 2.65 12.51 -0.52
N THR A 32 1.53 12.52 0.19
CA THR A 32 0.57 13.64 0.18
C THR A 32 0.44 14.38 1.51
N GLY A 33 0.96 13.80 2.61
CA GLY A 33 0.71 14.25 3.97
C GLY A 33 -0.61 13.73 4.57
N PHE A 34 -1.50 13.15 3.77
CA PHE A 34 -2.84 12.69 4.17
C PHE A 34 -3.01 11.18 3.95
N GLN A 35 -3.71 10.51 4.88
CA GLN A 35 -3.98 9.05 4.80
C GLN A 35 -5.28 8.72 4.05
N GLU A 36 -6.05 9.75 3.70
CA GLU A 36 -7.39 9.68 3.15
C GLU A 36 -7.37 9.26 1.67
N SER A 37 -6.30 9.58 0.93
CA SER A 37 -6.09 9.21 -0.48
C SER A 37 -5.52 7.78 -0.67
N HIS A 38 -5.65 6.91 0.34
CA HIS A 38 -5.13 5.53 0.26
C HIS A 38 -5.78 4.69 -0.85
N ARG A 39 -7.00 5.02 -1.28
CA ARG A 39 -7.70 4.34 -2.37
C ARG A 39 -7.03 4.61 -3.72
N ASP A 40 -6.60 5.84 -3.98
CA ASP A 40 -5.92 6.21 -5.22
C ASP A 40 -4.59 5.46 -5.35
N ILE A 41 -3.85 5.34 -4.23
CA ILE A 41 -2.63 4.55 -4.17
C ILE A 41 -2.92 3.07 -4.43
N ARG A 42 -3.99 2.53 -3.85
CA ARG A 42 -4.39 1.13 -4.02
C ARG A 42 -4.72 0.82 -5.49
N ASN A 43 -5.49 1.69 -6.14
CA ASN A 43 -5.84 1.56 -7.56
C ASN A 43 -4.59 1.67 -8.45
N LEU A 44 -3.70 2.64 -8.17
CA LEU A 44 -2.46 2.79 -8.92
C LEU A 44 -1.57 1.54 -8.84
N VAL A 45 -1.52 0.91 -7.66
CA VAL A 45 -0.79 -0.34 -7.46
C VAL A 45 -1.44 -1.48 -8.23
N ALA A 46 -2.76 -1.63 -8.17
CA ALA A 46 -3.51 -2.64 -8.92
C ALA A 46 -3.29 -2.51 -10.44
N ASP A 47 -3.47 -1.30 -11.00
CA ASP A 47 -3.21 -0.98 -12.40
C ASP A 47 -1.77 -1.33 -12.82
N TYR A 48 -0.81 -1.11 -11.92
CA TYR A 48 0.58 -1.43 -12.18
C TYR A 48 0.83 -2.93 -12.17
N PHE A 49 0.21 -3.68 -11.25
CA PHE A 49 0.29 -5.14 -11.23
C PHE A 49 -0.30 -5.76 -12.50
N GLU A 50 -1.48 -5.30 -12.93
CA GLU A 50 -2.12 -5.77 -14.16
C GLU A 50 -1.23 -5.55 -15.39
N LYS A 51 -0.66 -4.35 -15.53
CA LYS A 51 0.24 -4.01 -16.66
C LYS A 51 1.58 -4.74 -16.64
N ASN A 52 1.98 -5.31 -15.51
CA ASN A 52 3.27 -5.96 -15.32
C ASN A 52 3.12 -7.41 -14.86
N GLU A 53 2.00 -8.07 -15.19
CA GLU A 53 1.67 -9.42 -14.72
C GLU A 53 2.84 -10.40 -14.88
N GLU A 54 3.47 -10.45 -16.05
CA GLU A 54 4.63 -11.32 -16.34
C GLU A 54 5.75 -11.22 -15.30
N ARG A 55 5.99 -10.02 -14.76
CA ARG A 55 7.04 -9.77 -13.75
C ARG A 55 6.70 -10.38 -12.40
N TYR A 56 5.42 -10.53 -12.10
CA TYR A 56 4.93 -10.95 -10.80
C TYR A 56 4.46 -12.41 -10.78
N LYS A 57 4.45 -13.10 -11.92
CA LYS A 57 4.07 -14.51 -12.04
C LYS A 57 4.82 -15.46 -11.12
N GLU A 58 6.09 -15.19 -10.81
CA GLU A 58 6.88 -16.04 -9.90
C GLU A 58 6.60 -15.78 -8.42
N ILE A 59 6.02 -14.60 -8.10
CA ILE A 59 5.75 -14.15 -6.73
C ILE A 59 4.30 -14.44 -6.35
N LEU A 60 3.40 -14.38 -7.33
CA LEU A 60 2.01 -14.80 -7.18
C LEU A 60 1.97 -16.32 -7.23
N GLU A 61 1.66 -16.98 -6.11
CA GLU A 61 1.49 -18.44 -6.07
C GLU A 61 0.38 -18.87 -7.05
N ASP A 62 0.55 -20.08 -7.63
CA ASP A 62 -0.41 -20.71 -8.55
C ASP A 62 -1.83 -20.67 -7.94
N GLY A 63 -2.64 -19.69 -8.38
CA GLY A 63 -4.00 -19.49 -7.91
C GLY A 63 -4.38 -18.06 -7.55
N LEU A 64 -3.44 -17.11 -7.48
CA LEU A 64 -3.75 -15.68 -7.40
C LEU A 64 -3.51 -15.03 -8.76
N LYS A 65 -4.58 -14.89 -9.54
CA LYS A 65 -4.50 -14.10 -10.77
C LYS A 65 -4.37 -12.62 -10.42
N THR A 66 -3.67 -11.87 -11.26
CA THR A 66 -3.62 -10.40 -11.15
C THR A 66 -5.03 -9.78 -11.16
N GLU A 67 -5.95 -10.39 -11.90
CA GLU A 67 -7.38 -10.08 -11.95
C GLU A 67 -8.05 -10.16 -10.57
N GLU A 68 -7.74 -11.19 -9.78
CA GLU A 68 -8.31 -11.42 -8.43
C GLU A 68 -7.70 -10.47 -7.39
N MET A 69 -6.43 -10.09 -7.57
CA MET A 69 -5.79 -9.03 -6.78
C MET A 69 -6.43 -7.66 -7.03
N CYS A 70 -6.84 -7.38 -8.28
CA CYS A 70 -7.57 -6.17 -8.65
C CYS A 70 -9.00 -6.15 -8.07
N GLU A 71 -9.69 -7.29 -8.05
CA GLU A 71 -11.02 -7.40 -7.42
C GLU A 71 -10.98 -7.25 -5.90
N PHE A 72 -9.96 -7.82 -5.23
CA PHE A 72 -9.79 -7.65 -3.79
C PHE A 72 -9.35 -6.23 -3.42
N THR A 73 -8.89 -5.43 -4.39
CA THR A 73 -8.42 -4.05 -4.20
C THR A 73 -9.47 -2.94 -4.40
N MET A 74 -10.62 -3.24 -5.01
CA MET A 74 -11.80 -2.38 -5.03
C MET A 74 -12.56 -2.39 -3.69
#